data_AF-A0A523Y7I9-F1
#
_entry.id   AF-A0A523Y7I9-F1
#
_cell.length_a   1.000
_cell.length_b   1.000
_cell.length_c   1.000
_cell.angle_alpha   90.00
_cell.angle_beta   90.00
_cell.angle_gamma   90.00
#
_symmetry.space_group_name_H-M   'P 1'
#
loop_
_entity.id
_entity.type
_entity.pdbx_description
1 polymer ?
#
loop_
_entity_poly.entity_id
_entity_poly.type
_entity_poly.pdbx_seq_one_letter_code
_entity_poly.pdbx_strand_id
1 'polypeptide(L)'
;VDVNVDKAREVLGNFENVTVIDDMSKNEYPMPIISTDTDETYVGRIRKDLFANNILHLWGVADQVRVGAATNAVRIAQKWIKLEENA
;
A
#
# COMPACT_ATOMS: atom_id res chain seq x y z
N VAL A 1 -14.16 18.02 1.27
CA VAL A 1 -12.78 17.90 0.76
C VAL A 1 -12.86 17.15 -0.55
N ASP A 2 -12.30 17.69 -1.62
CA ASP A 2 -12.27 17.01 -2.91
C ASP A 2 -11.06 16.07 -2.97
N VAL A 3 -11.23 14.85 -3.50
CA VAL A 3 -10.15 13.87 -3.63
C VAL A 3 -9.27 14.24 -4.82
N ASN A 4 -7.97 14.41 -4.56
CA ASN A 4 -6.93 14.50 -5.59
C ASN A 4 -6.26 13.12 -5.74
N VAL A 5 -6.55 12.44 -6.86
CA VAL A 5 -6.06 11.09 -7.16
C VAL A 5 -4.54 11.07 -7.34
N ASP A 6 -3.96 12.08 -7.97
CA ASP A 6 -2.52 12.14 -8.20
C ASP A 6 -1.76 12.38 -6.89
N LYS A 7 -2.34 13.19 -6.00
CA LYS A 7 -1.79 13.34 -4.65
C LYS A 7 -1.88 12.04 -3.85
N ALA A 8 -2.96 11.28 -4.00
CA ALA A 8 -3.07 9.97 -3.37
C ALA A 8 -2.00 8.99 -3.88
N ARG A 9 -1.76 8.94 -5.20
CA ARG A 9 -0.67 8.14 -5.80
C ARG A 9 0.69 8.55 -5.26
N GLU A 10 0.97 9.85 -5.20
CA GLU A 10 2.23 10.39 -4.68
C GLU A 10 2.45 10.00 -3.22
N VAL A 11 1.45 10.18 -2.35
CA VAL A 11 1.55 9.86 -0.92
C VAL A 11 1.72 8.35 -0.71
N LEU A 12 0.95 7.53 -1.41
CA LEU A 12 1.06 6.07 -1.33
C LEU A 12 2.41 5.57 -1.85
N GLY A 13 2.90 6.12 -2.96
CA GLY A 13 4.20 5.75 -3.54
C GLY A 13 5.41 6.20 -2.71
N ASN A 14 5.24 7.17 -1.83
CA ASN A 14 6.27 7.62 -0.89
C ASN A 14 6.19 6.91 0.47
N PHE A 15 5.18 6.06 0.70
CA PHE A 15 5.00 5.38 1.97
C PHE A 15 5.93 4.15 2.05
N GLU A 16 6.53 3.94 3.22
CA GLU A 16 7.48 2.85 3.44
C GLU A 16 6.80 1.48 3.25
N ASN A 17 7.43 0.58 2.47
CA ASN A 17 6.92 -0.76 2.17
C ASN A 17 5.58 -0.80 1.40
N VAL A 18 5.25 0.30 0.72
CA VAL A 18 4.11 0.36 -0.22
C VAL A 18 4.63 0.63 -1.62
N THR A 19 4.19 -0.19 -2.57
CA THR A 19 4.50 -0.04 -3.99
C THR A 19 3.22 0.27 -4.77
N VAL A 20 3.21 1.36 -5.54
CA VAL A 20 2.07 1.70 -6.40
C VAL A 20 2.23 1.04 -7.77
N ILE A 21 1.24 0.24 -8.17
CA ILE A 21 1.11 -0.35 -9.51
C ILE A 21 -0.23 0.13 -10.07
N ASP A 22 -0.25 1.18 -10.87
CA ASP A 22 -1.51 1.81 -11.30
C ASP A 22 -1.40 2.46 -12.69
N ASP A 23 -1.10 1.64 -13.72
CA ASP A 23 -1.10 2.06 -15.13
C ASP A 23 -2.17 1.28 -15.91
N MET A 24 -3.37 1.85 -15.94
CA MET A 24 -4.51 1.25 -16.65
C MET A 24 -4.33 1.22 -18.17
N SER A 25 -3.46 2.05 -18.74
CA SER A 25 -3.18 2.04 -20.18
C SER A 25 -2.35 0.81 -20.58
N LYS A 26 -1.58 0.26 -19.65
CA LYS A 26 -0.77 -0.96 -19.81
C LYS A 26 -1.37 -2.20 -19.16
N ASN A 27 -2.56 -2.08 -18.54
CA ASN A 27 -3.19 -3.13 -17.73
C ASN A 27 -2.33 -3.55 -16.52
N GLU A 28 -1.60 -2.61 -15.93
CA GLU A 28 -0.78 -2.84 -14.74
C GLU A 28 -1.57 -2.43 -13.50
N TYR A 29 -1.91 -3.42 -12.68
CA TYR A 29 -2.53 -3.24 -11.37
C TYR A 29 -2.15 -4.41 -10.44
N PRO A 30 -2.28 -4.26 -9.11
CA PRO A 30 -1.83 -5.27 -8.18
C PRO A 30 -2.62 -6.57 -8.33
N MET A 31 -1.89 -7.69 -8.35
CA MET A 31 -2.45 -9.04 -8.44
C MET A 31 -1.91 -9.91 -7.31
N PRO A 32 -2.72 -10.78 -6.68
CA PRO A 32 -2.23 -11.61 -5.56
C PRO A 32 -0.98 -12.44 -5.89
N ILE A 33 -0.84 -12.89 -7.14
CA ILE A 33 0.32 -13.67 -7.58
C ILE A 33 1.65 -12.90 -7.50
N ILE A 34 1.63 -11.57 -7.68
CA ILE A 34 2.86 -10.76 -7.60
C ILE A 34 3.26 -10.42 -6.17
N SER A 35 2.33 -10.53 -5.20
CA SER A 35 2.63 -10.23 -3.81
C SER A 35 3.24 -11.40 -3.05
N THR A 36 3.04 -12.63 -3.54
CA THR A 36 3.54 -13.86 -2.89
C THR A 36 5.04 -13.77 -2.63
N ASP A 37 5.43 -14.14 -1.42
CA ASP A 37 6.83 -14.15 -0.94
C ASP A 37 7.51 -12.76 -0.91
N THR A 38 6.74 -11.68 -0.98
CA THR A 38 7.24 -10.30 -0.85
C THR A 38 6.93 -9.73 0.54
N ASP A 39 7.69 -8.70 0.92
CA ASP A 39 7.45 -7.92 2.13
C ASP A 39 6.68 -6.60 1.84
N GLU A 40 6.27 -6.40 0.59
CA GLU A 40 5.66 -5.16 0.13
C GLU A 40 4.13 -5.24 0.14
N THR A 41 3.47 -4.09 0.33
CA THR A 41 2.05 -3.93 0.03
C THR A 41 1.89 -3.22 -1.30
N TYR A 42 1.17 -3.83 -2.24
CA TYR A 42 0.91 -3.26 -3.54
C TYR A 42 -0.43 -2.56 -3.57
N VAL A 43 -0.47 -1.33 -4.09
CA VAL A 43 -1.70 -0.54 -4.20
C VAL A 43 -1.89 -0.05 -5.62
N GLY A 44 -3.13 -0.10 -6.11
CA GLY A 44 -3.47 0.37 -7.45
C GLY A 44 -4.97 0.53 -7.64
N ARG A 45 -5.41 0.65 -8.89
CA ARG A 45 -6.80 0.97 -9.24
C ARG A 45 -7.30 2.22 -8.51
N ILE A 46 -6.41 3.18 -8.31
CA ILE A 46 -6.65 4.35 -7.47
C ILE A 46 -7.54 5.32 -8.27
N ARG A 47 -8.74 5.57 -7.76
CA ARG A 47 -9.71 6.41 -8.46
C ARG A 47 -10.67 7.09 -7.48
N LYS A 48 -11.18 8.23 -7.92
CA LYS A 48 -12.29 8.91 -7.27
C LYS A 48 -13.59 8.12 -7.44
N ASP A 49 -14.51 8.29 -6.52
CA ASP A 49 -15.88 7.79 -6.67
C ASP A 49 -16.64 8.53 -7.78
N LEU A 50 -17.67 7.89 -8.35
CA LEU A 50 -18.48 8.45 -9.42
C LEU A 50 -19.53 9.47 -8.92
N PHE A 51 -19.96 9.37 -7.67
CA PHE A 51 -21.07 10.14 -7.10
C PHE A 51 -20.62 11.08 -5.98
N ALA A 52 -19.58 10.72 -5.23
CA ALA A 52 -19.11 11.47 -4.08
C ALA A 52 -17.67 11.98 -4.27
N ASN A 53 -17.50 13.29 -4.31
CA ASN A 53 -16.21 13.90 -4.57
C ASN A 53 -15.16 13.68 -3.47
N ASN A 54 -15.59 13.30 -2.28
CA ASN A 54 -14.75 13.06 -1.11
C ASN A 54 -14.41 11.58 -0.86
N ILE A 55 -14.74 10.67 -1.80
CA ILE A 55 -14.47 9.23 -1.66
C ILE A 55 -13.35 8.81 -2.63
N LEU A 56 -12.37 8.08 -2.08
CA LEU A 56 -11.29 7.45 -2.83
C LEU A 56 -11.48 5.92 -2.77
N HIS A 57 -11.38 5.27 -3.92
CA HIS A 57 -11.31 3.82 -4.03
C HIS A 57 -9.90 3.41 -4.41
N LEU A 58 -9.44 2.29 -3.85
CA LEU A 58 -8.16 1.67 -4.15
C LEU A 58 -8.27 0.15 -4.06
N TRP A 59 -7.28 -0.53 -4.61
CA TRP A 59 -7.11 -1.97 -4.56
C TRP A 59 -5.76 -2.28 -3.91
N GLY A 60 -5.80 -2.96 -2.76
CA GLY A 60 -4.62 -3.34 -1.99
C GLY A 60 -4.37 -4.84 -2.03
N VAL A 61 -3.12 -5.25 -2.23
CA VAL A 61 -2.69 -6.65 -2.33
C VAL A 61 -1.38 -6.84 -1.59
N ALA A 62 -1.30 -7.87 -0.75
CA ALA A 62 -0.07 -8.25 -0.04
C ALA A 62 -0.10 -9.75 0.27
N ASP A 63 1.08 -10.33 0.54
CA ASP A 63 1.16 -11.72 1.01
C ASP A 63 0.57 -11.84 2.43
N GLN A 64 -0.39 -12.75 2.60
CA GLN A 64 -1.13 -12.92 3.85
C GLN A 64 -0.31 -13.58 4.97
N VAL A 65 0.69 -14.40 4.64
CA VAL A 65 1.56 -15.07 5.62
C VAL A 65 2.73 -14.16 6.00
N ARG A 66 3.25 -13.39 5.05
CA ARG A 66 4.33 -12.43 5.28
C ARG A 66 3.77 -11.12 5.82
N VAL A 67 3.39 -10.18 4.96
CA VAL A 67 2.90 -8.86 5.38
C VAL A 67 1.64 -8.96 6.24
N GLY A 68 0.75 -9.91 5.96
CA GLY A 68 -0.45 -10.15 6.76
C GLY A 68 -0.17 -10.76 8.15
N ALA A 69 1.03 -11.32 8.40
CA ALA A 69 1.37 -11.93 9.69
C ALA A 69 2.86 -11.78 10.06
N ALA A 70 3.75 -12.64 9.55
CA ALA A 70 5.11 -12.80 10.05
C ALA A 70 6.00 -11.56 9.86
N THR A 71 5.98 -10.96 8.67
CA THR A 71 6.77 -9.75 8.36
C THR A 71 6.30 -8.58 9.20
N ASN A 72 4.99 -8.41 9.37
CA ASN A 72 4.46 -7.34 10.20
C ASN A 72 4.85 -7.52 11.67
N ALA A 73 4.85 -8.76 12.19
CA ALA A 73 5.33 -9.06 13.54
C ALA A 73 6.80 -8.66 13.74
N VAL A 74 7.68 -8.99 12.78
CA VAL A 74 9.10 -8.62 12.82
C VAL A 74 9.28 -7.10 12.74
N ARG A 75 8.53 -6.41 11.85
CA ARG A 75 8.57 -4.94 11.73
C ARG A 75 8.18 -4.26 13.04
N ILE A 76 7.14 -4.74 13.72
CA ILE A 76 6.73 -4.23 15.03
C ILE A 76 7.85 -4.42 16.06
N ALA A 77 8.45 -5.61 16.14
CA ALA A 77 9.55 -5.88 17.06
C ALA A 77 10.77 -4.98 16.80
N GLN A 78 11.16 -4.80 15.54
CA GLN A 78 12.24 -3.89 15.15
C GLN A 78 11.94 -2.43 15.49
N LYS A 79 10.69 -1.99 15.28
CA LYS A 79 10.27 -0.63 15.65
C LYS A 79 10.32 -0.44 17.17
N TRP A 80 9.93 -1.44 17.94
CA TRP A 80 10.01 -1.40 19.41
C TRP A 80 11.46 -1.28 19.88
N ILE A 81 12.38 -2.09 19.37
CA ILE A 81 13.82 -1.99 19.70
C ILE A 81 14.35 -0.58 19.44
N LYS A 82 14.05 0.00 18.28
CA LYS A 82 14.44 1.38 17.95
C LYS A 82 13.86 2.42 18.92
N LEU A 83 12.67 2.20 19.47
CA LEU A 83 12.08 3.13 20.44
C LEU A 83 12.80 3.06 21.79
N GLU A 84 13.16 1.86 22.23
CA GLU A 84 13.93 1.66 23.47
C GLU A 84 15.37 2.21 23.37
N GLU A 85 16.01 2.12 22.19
CA GLU A 85 17.34 2.70 21.97
C GLU A 85 17.36 4.24 21.99
N ASN A 86 16.22 4.88 21.73
CA ASN A 86 16.07 6.34 21.68
C ASN A 86 15.47 6.93 22.97
N ALA A 87 15.12 6.09 23.95
CA ALA A 87 14.59 6.48 25.26
C ALA A 87 15.73 6.70 26.26
#